data_AF-A0AAV5EIL1-F1
#
_entry.id   AF-A0AAV5EIL1-F1
#
_cell.length_a   1.000
_cell.length_b   1.000
_cell.length_c   1.000
_cell.angle_alpha   90.00
_cell.angle_beta   90.00
_cell.angle_gamma   90.00
#
_symmetry.space_group_name_H-M   'P 1'
#
loop_
_entity.id
_entity.type
_entity.pdbx_description
1 polymer ?
#
loop_
_entity_poly.entity_id
_entity_poly.type
_entity_poly.pdbx_seq_one_letter_code
_entity_poly.pdbx_strand_id
1 'polypeptide(L)'
;MATFATATLLTLLLLLHTATSDDDSSAFVYAGCSQGRYASGSRYASGVDSVLTSIANSAPSTPYANFTAPTDASLTGLYQCRSDLPASVCFPCVRAAIARLSSLCA
;
A
#
# COMPACT_ATOMS: atom_id res chain seq x y z
N MET A 1 -11.99 45.22 -23.53
CA MET A 1 -12.69 44.58 -22.40
C MET A 1 -12.75 43.06 -22.52
N ALA A 2 -13.15 42.48 -23.66
CA ALA A 2 -13.23 41.02 -23.84
C ALA A 2 -11.88 40.27 -23.69
N THR A 3 -10.76 40.87 -24.12
CA THR A 3 -9.41 40.26 -24.08
C THR A 3 -8.83 40.13 -22.66
N PHE A 4 -9.21 41.03 -21.75
CA PHE A 4 -8.79 40.95 -20.35
C PHE A 4 -9.52 39.81 -19.63
N ALA A 5 -10.81 39.61 -19.93
CA ALA A 5 -11.61 38.53 -19.35
C ALA A 5 -11.12 37.13 -19.78
N THR A 6 -10.66 36.99 -21.03
CA THR A 6 -10.10 35.72 -21.53
C THR A 6 -8.74 35.41 -20.91
N ALA A 7 -7.89 36.43 -20.71
CA ALA A 7 -6.59 36.26 -20.06
C ALA A 7 -6.75 35.84 -18.59
N THR A 8 -7.68 36.47 -17.85
CA THR A 8 -7.97 36.11 -16.45
C THR A 8 -8.54 34.70 -16.33
N LEU A 9 -9.41 34.29 -17.27
CA LEU A 9 -9.98 32.95 -17.29
C LEU A 9 -8.91 31.88 -17.57
N LEU A 10 -8.01 32.15 -18.52
CA LEU A 10 -6.89 31.26 -18.83
C LEU A 10 -5.94 31.13 -17.63
N THR A 11 -5.57 32.23 -16.97
CA THR A 11 -4.74 32.16 -15.75
C THR A 11 -5.43 31.39 -14.63
N LEU A 12 -6.76 31.52 -14.46
CA LEU A 12 -7.51 30.77 -13.44
C LEU A 12 -7.55 29.27 -13.76
N LEU A 13 -7.70 28.90 -15.04
CA LEU A 13 -7.61 27.52 -15.50
C LEU A 13 -6.21 26.93 -15.23
N LEU A 14 -5.14 27.68 -15.49
CA LEU A 14 -3.76 27.29 -15.17
C LEU A 14 -3.54 27.10 -13.65
N LEU A 15 -4.09 28.00 -12.82
CA LEU A 15 -4.04 27.90 -11.35
C LEU A 15 -4.77 26.66 -10.83
N LEU A 16 -5.92 26.30 -11.43
CA LEU A 16 -6.64 25.07 -11.08
C LEU A 16 -5.88 23.80 -11.47
N HIS A 17 -5.11 23.80 -12.56
CA HIS A 17 -4.28 22.64 -12.94
C HIS A 17 -3.10 22.43 -11.98
N THR A 18 -2.58 23.49 -11.36
CA THR A 18 -1.47 23.41 -10.39
C THR A 18 -1.93 23.09 -8.96
N ALA A 19 -3.23 23.19 -8.69
CA ALA A 19 -3.82 22.82 -7.41
C ALA A 19 -4.05 21.29 -7.35
N THR A 20 -3.00 20.50 -7.54
CA THR A 20 -3.05 19.08 -7.22
C THR A 20 -2.74 18.93 -5.74
N SER A 21 -3.74 18.56 -4.94
CA SER A 21 -3.51 18.07 -3.58
C SER A 21 -2.70 16.78 -3.68
N ASP A 22 -1.43 16.82 -3.29
CA ASP A 22 -0.60 15.62 -3.14
C ASP A 22 -1.18 14.82 -1.95
N ASP A 23 -2.06 13.87 -2.27
CA ASP A 23 -2.59 12.92 -1.29
C ASP A 23 -1.45 11.94 -0.99
N ASP A 24 -0.78 12.07 0.17
CA ASP A 24 0.31 11.18 0.58
C ASP A 24 -0.22 9.77 0.85
N SER A 25 -0.46 9.04 -0.23
CA SER A 25 -0.92 7.65 -0.27
C SER A 25 0.12 6.65 0.27
N SER A 26 1.29 7.14 0.72
CA SER A 26 2.36 6.36 1.33
C SER A 26 2.61 6.67 2.80
N ALA A 27 1.89 7.66 3.36
CA ALA A 27 1.96 8.01 4.77
C ALA A 27 1.59 6.82 5.66
N PHE A 28 2.40 6.59 6.70
CA PHE A 28 2.08 5.57 7.69
C PHE A 28 1.03 6.08 8.66
N VAL A 29 -0.05 5.30 8.83
CA VAL A 29 -1.17 5.67 9.70
C VAL A 29 -1.07 4.99 11.06
N TYR A 30 -1.00 3.66 11.11
CA TYR A 30 -0.88 2.89 12.34
C TYR A 30 -0.39 1.46 12.08
N ALA A 31 0.01 0.76 13.15
CA ALA A 31 0.26 -0.67 13.16
C ALA A 31 -0.26 -1.28 14.48
N GLY A 32 -0.65 -2.55 14.43
CA GLY A 32 -1.05 -3.32 15.60
C GLY A 32 -0.43 -4.71 15.53
N CYS A 33 0.13 -5.16 16.65
CA CYS A 33 0.81 -6.44 16.76
C CYS A 33 0.16 -7.28 17.86
N SER A 34 0.11 -8.60 17.66
CA SER A 34 -0.37 -9.51 18.70
C SER A 34 0.57 -9.52 19.91
N GLN A 35 0.02 -9.77 21.10
CA GLN A 35 0.84 -9.98 22.31
C GLN A 35 1.66 -11.28 22.20
N GLY A 36 1.08 -12.31 21.56
CA GLY A 36 1.76 -13.56 21.27
C GLY A 36 2.86 -13.36 20.23
N ARG A 37 3.99 -14.03 20.45
CA ARG A 37 5.15 -14.04 19.55
C ARG A 37 5.41 -15.47 19.13
N TYR A 38 5.67 -15.69 17.85
CA TYR A 38 6.11 -16.99 17.36
C TYR A 38 7.63 -17.15 17.56
N ALA A 39 8.09 -18.38 17.71
CA ALA A 39 9.52 -18.67 17.79
C ALA A 39 10.20 -18.50 16.41
N SER A 40 11.39 -17.93 16.39
CA SER A 40 12.23 -17.85 15.20
C SER A 40 12.51 -19.25 14.64
N GLY A 41 12.42 -19.43 13.32
CA GLY A 41 12.62 -20.72 12.66
C GLY A 41 11.46 -21.72 12.82
N SER A 42 10.35 -21.32 13.46
CA SER A 42 9.15 -22.16 13.52
C SER A 42 8.45 -22.31 12.17
N ARG A 43 7.61 -23.34 12.04
CA ARG A 43 6.73 -23.54 10.86
C ARG A 43 5.81 -22.34 10.62
N TYR A 44 5.40 -21.67 11.68
CA TYR A 44 4.61 -20.44 11.63
C TYR A 44 5.43 -19.29 11.02
N ALA A 45 6.68 -19.10 11.48
CA ALA A 45 7.59 -18.09 10.91
C ALA A 45 7.77 -18.26 9.39
N SER A 46 8.05 -19.49 8.92
CA SER A 46 8.15 -19.76 7.48
C SER A 46 6.83 -19.55 6.73
N GLY A 47 5.69 -19.74 7.40
CA GLY A 47 4.37 -19.48 6.84
C GLY A 47 4.10 -17.98 6.67
N VAL A 48 4.50 -17.16 7.65
CA VAL A 48 4.46 -15.69 7.55
C VAL A 48 5.32 -15.24 6.38
N ASP A 49 6.56 -15.71 6.26
CA ASP A 49 7.46 -15.35 5.16
C ASP A 49 6.88 -15.72 3.79
N SER A 50 6.25 -16.90 3.68
CA SER A 50 5.60 -17.37 2.45
C SER A 50 4.42 -16.48 2.06
N VAL A 51 3.58 -16.09 3.02
CA VAL A 51 2.44 -15.20 2.77
C VAL A 51 2.91 -13.79 2.39
N LEU A 52 3.86 -13.21 3.12
CA LEU A 52 4.40 -11.88 2.80
C LEU A 52 5.06 -11.85 1.42
N THR A 53 5.78 -12.92 1.04
CA THR A 53 6.35 -13.07 -0.31
C THR A 53 5.26 -13.13 -1.38
N SER A 54 4.19 -13.89 -1.14
CA SER A 54 3.07 -14.00 -2.08
C SER A 54 2.33 -12.67 -2.27
N ILE A 55 2.17 -11.91 -1.19
CA ILE A 55 1.65 -10.53 -1.23
C ILE A 55 2.55 -9.65 -2.08
N ALA A 56 3.86 -9.62 -1.81
CA ALA A 56 4.82 -8.79 -2.57
C ALA A 56 4.81 -9.11 -4.08
N ASN A 57 4.67 -10.39 -4.43
CA ASN A 57 4.68 -10.86 -5.82
C ASN A 57 3.36 -10.57 -6.57
N SER A 58 2.24 -10.45 -5.86
CA SER A 58 0.93 -10.19 -6.49
C SER A 58 0.60 -8.70 -6.60
N ALA A 59 1.17 -7.86 -5.74
CA ALA A 59 0.92 -6.42 -5.70
C ALA A 59 1.16 -5.65 -7.02
N PRO A 60 2.08 -6.07 -7.92
CA PRO A 60 2.18 -5.44 -9.25
C PRO A 60 0.96 -5.67 -10.16
N SER A 61 0.17 -6.72 -9.91
CA SER A 61 -0.83 -7.23 -10.85
C SER A 61 -2.26 -7.02 -10.41
N THR A 62 -2.52 -6.99 -9.10
CA THR A 62 -3.86 -6.81 -8.54
C THR A 62 -3.82 -5.87 -7.34
N PRO A 63 -4.84 -5.00 -7.12
CA PRO A 63 -4.89 -4.12 -5.96
C PRO A 63 -5.31 -4.85 -4.68
N TYR A 64 -5.74 -6.10 -4.77
CA TYR A 64 -6.18 -6.92 -3.64
C TYR A 64 -5.92 -8.40 -3.92
N ALA A 65 -5.42 -9.10 -2.91
CA ALA A 65 -5.39 -10.55 -2.87
C ALA A 65 -5.23 -11.05 -1.43
N ASN A 66 -5.67 -12.30 -1.19
CA ASN A 66 -5.46 -13.03 0.04
C ASN A 66 -4.67 -14.31 -0.23
N PHE A 67 -3.91 -14.74 0.77
CA PHE A 67 -3.09 -15.94 0.72
C PHE A 67 -3.22 -16.70 2.03
N THR A 68 -3.19 -18.01 1.93
CA THR A 68 -3.09 -18.93 3.07
C THR A 68 -1.71 -19.58 3.01
N ALA A 69 -1.03 -19.68 4.15
CA ALA A 69 0.27 -20.32 4.18
C ALA A 69 0.16 -21.80 3.80
N PRO A 70 1.05 -22.32 2.94
CA PRO A 70 1.09 -23.75 2.63
C PRO A 70 1.50 -24.58 3.86
N THR A 71 2.21 -23.96 4.80
CA THR A 71 2.65 -24.59 6.04
C THR A 71 1.61 -24.52 7.14
N ASP A 72 0.55 -23.72 7.05
CA ASP A 72 -0.47 -23.67 8.08
C ASP A 72 -1.75 -23.08 7.52
N ALA A 73 -2.79 -23.92 7.39
CA ALA A 73 -4.08 -23.50 6.83
C ALA A 73 -4.79 -22.45 7.71
N SER A 74 -4.37 -22.27 8.97
CA SER A 74 -4.88 -21.23 9.86
C SER A 74 -4.18 -19.88 9.71
N LEU A 75 -3.01 -19.85 9.05
CA LEU A 75 -2.27 -18.61 8.81
C LEU A 75 -2.69 -18.04 7.45
N THR A 76 -3.38 -16.92 7.50
CA THR A 76 -3.80 -16.16 6.33
C THR A 76 -3.29 -14.73 6.39
N GLY A 77 -3.11 -14.12 5.23
CA GLY A 77 -2.78 -12.70 5.11
C GLY A 77 -3.32 -12.12 3.82
N LEU A 78 -3.52 -10.82 3.81
CA LEU A 78 -4.01 -10.08 2.66
C LEU A 78 -3.38 -8.70 2.58
N TYR A 79 -3.51 -8.08 1.42
CA TYR A 79 -3.26 -6.66 1.24
C TYR A 79 -4.41 -6.05 0.45
N GLN A 80 -4.58 -4.75 0.63
CA GLN A 80 -5.57 -3.98 -0.09
C GLN A 80 -5.03 -2.58 -0.36
N CYS A 81 -4.91 -2.26 -1.64
CA CYS A 81 -4.68 -0.90 -2.09
C CYS A 81 -6.01 -0.14 -2.18
N ARG A 82 -5.95 1.19 -2.11
CA ARG A 82 -7.10 2.02 -2.47
C ARG A 82 -7.40 1.83 -3.97
N SER A 83 -8.68 1.73 -4.32
CA SER A 83 -9.14 1.38 -5.67
C SER A 83 -8.96 2.49 -6.71
N ASP A 84 -8.74 3.73 -6.27
CA ASP A 84 -8.48 4.90 -7.11
C ASP A 84 -7.00 5.09 -7.45
N LEU A 85 -6.10 4.28 -6.87
CA LEU A 85 -4.66 4.38 -7.10
C LEU A 85 -4.19 3.49 -8.25
N PRO A 86 -3.26 3.97 -9.10
CA PRO A 86 -2.65 3.14 -10.12
C PRO A 86 -1.71 2.10 -9.50
N ALA A 87 -1.45 1.01 -10.24
CA ALA A 87 -0.54 -0.06 -9.83
C ALA A 87 0.88 0.46 -9.49
N SER A 88 1.32 1.53 -10.15
CA SER A 88 2.62 2.20 -9.90
C SER A 88 2.73 2.83 -8.51
N VAL A 89 1.60 3.14 -7.85
CA VAL A 89 1.56 3.66 -6.47
C VAL A 89 1.27 2.53 -5.48
N CYS A 90 0.34 1.62 -5.83
CA CYS A 90 -0.03 0.49 -5.00
C CYS A 90 1.15 -0.46 -4.70
N PHE A 91 1.86 -0.90 -5.74
CA PHE A 91 2.97 -1.85 -5.61
C PHE A 91 4.07 -1.38 -4.63
N PRO A 92 4.65 -0.16 -4.76
CA PRO A 92 5.65 0.29 -3.81
C PRO A 92 5.09 0.50 -2.40
N CYS A 93 3.82 0.90 -2.26
CA CYS A 93 3.16 1.04 -0.96
C CYS A 93 3.09 -0.31 -0.22
N VAL A 94 2.67 -1.38 -0.91
CA VAL A 94 2.63 -2.73 -0.32
C VAL A 94 4.03 -3.21 0.09
N ARG A 95 5.05 -3.00 -0.75
CA ARG A 95 6.44 -3.37 -0.40
C ARG A 95 6.97 -2.59 0.80
N ALA A 96 6.66 -1.30 0.88
CA ALA A 96 7.03 -0.47 2.02
C ALA A 96 6.34 -0.92 3.31
N ALA A 97 5.06 -1.30 3.23
CA ALA A 97 4.32 -1.83 4.37
C ALA A 97 4.93 -3.14 4.89
N ILE A 98 5.27 -4.09 4.00
CA ILE A 98 5.95 -5.35 4.39
C ILE A 98 7.29 -5.07 5.08
N ALA A 99 8.09 -4.15 4.54
CA ALA A 99 9.38 -3.79 5.12
C ALA A 99 9.26 -3.14 6.50
N ARG A 100 8.19 -2.38 6.75
CA ARG A 100 7.89 -1.80 8.08
C ARG A 100 7.32 -2.83 9.04
N LEU A 101 6.56 -3.81 8.55
CA LEU A 101 5.91 -4.82 9.40
C LEU A 101 6.95 -5.58 10.25
N SER A 102 8.09 -5.94 9.66
CA SER A 102 9.15 -6.67 10.36
C SER A 102 9.83 -5.86 11.46
N SER A 103 9.87 -4.52 11.37
CA SER A 103 10.41 -3.67 12.42
C SER A 103 9.37 -3.30 13.49
N LEU A 104 8.10 -3.22 13.11
CA LEU A 104 7.01 -2.84 14.02
C LEU A 104 6.47 -4.02 14.85
N CYS A 105 6.41 -5.22 14.27
CA CYS A 105 5.79 -6.41 14.88
C CYS A 105 6.74 -7.61 15.01
N ALA A 106 8.03 -7.35 15.27
CA ALA A 106 9.04 -8.38 15.55
C ALA A 106 8.70 -9.21 16.77
#